data_AF-A0AA95GZ92-F1
#
_entry.id   AF-A0AA95GZ92-F1
#
_cell.length_a   1.000
_cell.length_b   1.000
_cell.length_c   1.000
_cell.angle_alpha   90.00
_cell.angle_beta   90.00
_cell.angle_gamma   90.00
#
_symmetry.space_group_name_H-M   'P 1'
#
loop_
_entity.id
_entity.type
_entity.pdbx_description
1 polymer ?
#
loop_
_entity_poly.entity_id
_entity_poly.type
_entity_poly.pdbx_seq_one_letter_code
_entity_poly.pdbx_strand_id
1 'polypeptide(L)'
;MDDPAILDEVLQVLGDVGQHNLGAPIVSITDSAGSPVAVHADHRIVVPTEGAGFFPSLTGAVAAVQAIAVELASLDPERSNQNIAASERTWDQMRIMHPRTSS
;
A
#
# COMPACT_ATOMS: atom_id res chain seq x y z
N MET A 1 -22.18 -3.94 -0.66
CA MET A 1 -21.03 -4.81 -0.32
C MET A 1 -20.94 -4.70 1.19
N ASP A 2 -21.83 -5.43 1.85
CA ASP A 2 -22.15 -5.25 3.27
C ASP A 2 -22.14 -6.64 3.91
N ASP A 3 -21.08 -7.39 3.64
CA ASP A 3 -20.83 -8.65 4.34
C ASP A 3 -20.15 -8.31 5.68
N PRO A 4 -20.85 -8.49 6.82
CA PRO A 4 -20.29 -8.19 8.13
C PRO A 4 -19.03 -9.02 8.44
N ALA A 5 -18.81 -10.17 7.79
CA ALA A 5 -17.63 -10.99 8.00
C ALA A 5 -16.34 -10.32 7.51
N ILE A 6 -16.39 -9.63 6.36
CA ILE A 6 -15.22 -8.87 5.84
C ILE A 6 -14.91 -7.68 6.74
N LEU A 7 -15.95 -7.06 7.32
CA LEU A 7 -15.75 -5.94 8.21
C LEU A 7 -15.08 -6.35 9.52
N ASP A 8 -15.52 -7.47 10.11
CA ASP A 8 -14.90 -8.04 11.30
C ASP A 8 -13.44 -8.44 11.04
N GLU A 9 -13.12 -8.99 9.86
CA GLU A 9 -11.75 -9.33 9.48
C GLU A 9 -10.84 -8.09 9.37
N VAL A 10 -11.32 -7.02 8.72
CA VAL A 10 -10.56 -5.76 8.61
C VAL A 10 -10.36 -5.11 9.97
N LEU A 11 -11.38 -5.11 10.82
CA LEU A 11 -11.29 -4.58 12.18
C LEU A 11 -10.37 -5.42 13.06
N GLN A 12 -10.36 -6.74 12.90
CA GLN A 12 -9.43 -7.63 13.59
C GLN A 12 -7.99 -7.34 13.16
N VAL A 13 -7.72 -7.17 11.87
CA VAL A 13 -6.37 -6.79 11.39
C VAL A 13 -5.95 -5.45 11.98
N LEU A 14 -6.85 -4.46 12.07
CA LEU A 14 -6.53 -3.17 12.72
C LEU A 14 -6.32 -3.32 14.22
N GLY A 15 -7.09 -4.16 14.90
CA GLY A 15 -6.91 -4.49 16.30
C GLY A 15 -5.57 -5.15 16.57
N ASP A 16 -5.20 -6.13 15.75
CA ASP A 16 -3.92 -6.83 15.81
C ASP A 16 -2.77 -5.84 15.51
N VAL A 17 -2.87 -5.05 14.44
CA VAL A 17 -1.88 -4.00 14.12
C VAL A 17 -1.76 -3.02 15.28
N GLY A 18 -2.85 -2.52 15.84
CA GLY A 18 -2.85 -1.56 16.95
C GLY A 18 -2.29 -2.14 18.27
N GLN A 19 -2.64 -3.38 18.61
CA GLN A 19 -2.12 -4.05 19.80
C GLN A 19 -0.66 -4.49 19.65
N HIS A 20 -0.27 -4.92 18.44
CA HIS A 20 1.10 -5.37 18.17
C HIS A 20 2.06 -4.22 17.88
N ASN A 21 1.59 -3.03 17.46
CA ASN A 21 2.48 -1.93 17.06
C ASN A 21 2.95 -0.98 18.16
N LEU A 22 2.72 -1.26 19.44
CA LEU A 22 3.33 -0.47 20.54
C LEU A 22 3.20 1.07 20.40
N GLY A 23 2.17 1.57 19.70
CA GLY A 23 1.97 3.00 19.41
C GLY A 23 2.45 3.53 18.06
N ALA A 24 2.72 2.69 17.05
CA ALA A 24 3.02 3.19 15.70
C ALA A 24 1.76 3.77 15.00
N PRO A 25 1.86 4.89 14.26
CA PRO A 25 0.73 5.49 13.55
C PRO A 25 0.15 4.57 12.48
N ILE A 26 -1.18 4.54 12.37
CA ILE A 26 -1.93 3.79 11.37
C ILE A 26 -2.37 4.74 10.25
N VAL A 27 -2.04 4.38 9.00
CA VAL A 27 -2.48 5.11 7.80
C VAL A 27 -3.41 4.21 6.99
N SER A 28 -4.59 4.71 6.64
CA SER A 28 -5.56 4.00 5.80
C SER A 28 -5.61 4.56 4.37
N ILE A 29 -5.79 3.67 3.39
CA ILE A 29 -6.19 4.00 2.03
C ILE A 29 -7.54 3.33 1.79
N THR A 30 -8.57 4.10 1.46
CA THR A 30 -9.96 3.63 1.38
C THR A 30 -10.74 4.42 0.34
N ASP A 31 -11.95 3.98 0.00
CA ASP A 31 -12.87 4.67 -0.90
C ASP A 31 -13.93 5.50 -0.18
N SER A 32 -14.06 5.34 1.14
CA SER A 32 -15.03 6.07 1.95
C SER A 32 -14.40 6.58 3.24
N ALA A 33 -14.50 7.88 3.48
CA ALA A 33 -14.05 8.49 4.74
C ALA A 33 -14.82 7.97 5.98
N GLY A 34 -16.00 7.38 5.78
CA GLY A 34 -16.81 6.77 6.83
C GLY A 34 -16.59 5.27 6.99
N SER A 35 -15.67 4.66 6.24
CA SER A 35 -15.36 3.24 6.40
C SER A 35 -14.76 3.00 7.78
N PRO A 36 -15.03 1.84 8.42
CA PRO A 36 -14.51 1.60 9.76
C PRO A 36 -12.98 1.59 9.80
N VAL A 37 -12.29 1.21 8.72
CA VAL A 37 -10.82 1.34 8.62
C VAL A 37 -10.35 2.80 8.64
N ALA A 38 -11.09 3.71 8.01
CA ALA A 38 -10.73 5.13 7.98
C ALA A 38 -11.05 5.87 9.27
N VAL A 39 -12.05 5.41 10.02
CA VAL A 39 -12.44 5.98 11.32
C VAL A 39 -11.40 5.68 12.40
N HIS A 40 -10.72 4.53 12.32
CA HIS A 40 -9.75 4.09 13.33
C HIS A 40 -8.28 4.40 12.95
N ALA A 41 -8.02 5.03 11.81
CA ALA A 41 -6.67 5.38 11.37
C ALA A 41 -6.28 6.82 11.79
N ASP A 42 -5.01 7.03 12.15
CA ASP A 42 -4.45 8.36 12.45
C ASP A 42 -4.42 9.26 11.22
N HIS A 43 -4.15 8.66 10.05
CA HIS A 43 -4.20 9.34 8.75
C HIS A 43 -5.03 8.53 7.74
N ARG A 44 -5.66 9.22 6.80
CA ARG A 44 -6.48 8.59 5.76
C ARG A 44 -6.30 9.25 4.40
N ILE A 45 -6.23 8.41 3.38
CA ILE A 45 -6.25 8.80 1.97
C ILE A 45 -7.49 8.18 1.35
N VAL A 46 -8.41 9.03 0.87
CA VAL A 46 -9.63 8.59 0.21
C VAL A 46 -9.41 8.61 -1.29
N VAL A 47 -9.63 7.49 -1.96
CA VAL A 47 -9.40 7.31 -3.40
C VAL A 47 -10.70 6.89 -4.11
N PRO A 48 -10.91 7.31 -5.38
CA PRO A 48 -12.02 6.81 -6.15
C PRO A 48 -11.84 5.32 -6.49
N THR A 49 -12.93 4.58 -6.46
CA THR A 49 -12.99 3.15 -6.83
C THR A 49 -13.98 2.87 -7.96
N GLU A 50 -14.60 3.91 -8.52
CA GLU A 50 -15.48 3.79 -9.69
C GLU A 50 -14.70 3.23 -10.89
N GLY A 51 -15.33 2.31 -11.60
CA GLY A 51 -14.80 1.69 -12.82
C GLY A 51 -15.91 1.42 -13.83
N ALA A 52 -15.53 0.94 -15.02
CA ALA A 52 -16.47 0.61 -16.08
C ALA A 52 -17.19 -0.76 -15.87
N GLY A 53 -16.81 -1.50 -14.84
CA GLY A 53 -17.29 -2.86 -14.58
C GLY A 53 -17.85 -3.04 -13.18
N PHE A 54 -18.23 -4.29 -12.86
CA PHE A 54 -18.81 -4.66 -11.57
C PHE A 54 -17.80 -4.59 -10.41
N PHE A 55 -16.52 -4.86 -10.67
CA PHE A 55 -15.48 -4.83 -9.65
C PHE A 55 -14.97 -3.41 -9.41
N PRO A 56 -14.71 -3.03 -8.13
CA PRO A 56 -14.08 -1.76 -7.82
C PRO A 56 -12.75 -1.59 -8.56
N SER A 57 -12.52 -0.39 -9.09
CA SER A 57 -11.24 -0.02 -9.66
C SER A 57 -10.18 0.12 -8.57
N LEU A 58 -9.04 -0.52 -8.76
CA LEU A 58 -7.87 -0.38 -7.87
C LEU A 58 -6.91 0.72 -8.32
N THR A 59 -7.17 1.37 -9.47
CA THR A 59 -6.25 2.35 -10.05
C THR A 59 -5.94 3.49 -9.09
N GLY A 60 -6.97 4.05 -8.43
CA GLY A 60 -6.78 5.12 -7.44
C GLY A 60 -5.94 4.69 -6.25
N ALA A 61 -6.22 3.51 -5.69
CA ALA A 61 -5.48 2.95 -4.57
C ALA A 61 -4.01 2.68 -4.93
N VAL A 62 -3.76 2.05 -6.08
CA VAL A 62 -2.39 1.76 -6.55
C VAL A 62 -1.64 3.06 -6.84
N ALA A 63 -2.28 4.06 -7.45
CA ALA A 63 -1.66 5.36 -7.70
C ALA A 63 -1.24 6.05 -6.40
N ALA A 64 -2.09 6.01 -5.36
CA ALA A 64 -1.75 6.55 -4.05
C ALA A 64 -0.56 5.84 -3.41
N VAL A 65 -0.51 4.50 -3.47
CA VAL A 65 0.63 3.71 -2.97
C VAL A 65 1.92 4.08 -3.71
N GLN A 66 1.88 4.20 -5.04
CA GLN A 66 3.04 4.58 -5.84
C GLN A 66 3.50 6.00 -5.54
N ALA A 67 2.57 6.95 -5.35
CA ALA A 67 2.90 8.32 -4.95
C ALA A 67 3.63 8.35 -3.60
N ILE A 68 3.15 7.59 -2.60
CA ILE A 68 3.81 7.46 -1.30
C ILE A 68 5.22 6.88 -1.48
N ALA A 69 5.38 5.83 -2.27
CA ALA A 69 6.69 5.22 -2.50
C ALA A 69 7.67 6.20 -3.15
N VAL A 70 7.22 7.00 -4.12
CA VAL A 70 8.03 8.03 -4.78
C VAL A 70 8.42 9.14 -3.80
N GLU A 71 7.49 9.62 -2.98
CA GLU A 71 7.79 10.63 -1.95
C GLU A 71 8.77 10.08 -0.90
N LEU A 72 8.61 8.85 -0.43
CA LEU A 72 9.56 8.24 0.48
C LEU A 72 10.95 8.08 -0.16
N ALA A 73 11.00 7.74 -1.44
CA ALA A 73 12.26 7.64 -2.18
C ALA A 73 12.93 9.01 -2.39
N SER A 74 12.15 10.08 -2.50
CA SER A 74 12.66 11.46 -2.67
C SER A 74 13.27 12.02 -1.38
N LEU A 75 12.81 11.56 -0.20
CA LEU A 75 13.33 11.97 1.11
C LEU A 75 14.76 11.44 1.38
N ASP A 76 15.10 10.26 0.87
CA ASP A 76 16.45 9.66 1.00
C ASP A 76 16.80 8.86 -0.27
N PRO A 77 17.25 9.54 -1.34
CA PRO A 77 17.53 8.91 -2.62
C PRO A 77 18.67 7.88 -2.54
N GLU A 78 19.71 8.15 -1.75
CA GLU A 78 20.84 7.25 -1.58
C GLU A 78 20.41 5.92 -0.96
N ARG A 79 19.69 5.95 0.16
CA ARG A 79 19.20 4.72 0.81
C ARG A 79 18.22 3.97 -0.09
N SER A 80 17.35 4.69 -0.79
CA SER A 80 16.38 4.09 -1.69
C SER A 80 17.06 3.36 -2.85
N ASN A 81 18.05 3.99 -3.48
CA ASN A 81 18.85 3.37 -4.53
C ASN A 81 19.63 2.14 -4.02
N GLN A 82 20.17 2.19 -2.81
CA GLN A 82 20.86 1.04 -2.19
C GLN A 82 19.90 -0.14 -1.99
N ASN A 83 18.68 0.12 -1.51
CA ASN A 83 17.65 -0.91 -1.32
C ASN A 83 17.21 -1.51 -2.65
N ILE A 84 16.97 -0.67 -3.67
CA ILE A 84 16.63 -1.13 -5.03
C ILE A 84 17.74 -2.03 -5.57
N ALA A 85 19.00 -1.58 -5.52
CA ALA A 85 20.14 -2.37 -5.99
C ALA A 85 20.31 -3.69 -5.21
N ALA A 86 19.89 -3.74 -3.93
CA ALA A 86 19.89 -4.98 -3.16
C ALA A 86 18.82 -5.95 -3.65
N SER A 87 17.60 -5.47 -3.92
CA SER A 87 16.54 -6.28 -4.52
C SER A 87 16.91 -6.80 -5.91
N GLU A 88 17.51 -5.96 -6.76
CA GLU A 88 17.99 -6.35 -8.09
C GLU A 88 19.02 -7.48 -8.01
N ARG A 89 19.99 -7.37 -7.09
CA ARG A 89 20.98 -8.45 -6.86
C ARG A 89 20.32 -9.79 -6.49
N THR A 90 19.25 -9.77 -5.69
CA THR A 90 18.49 -10.99 -5.36
C THR A 90 17.79 -11.57 -6.59
N TRP A 91 17.20 -10.71 -7.43
CA TRP A 91 16.51 -11.13 -8.64
C TRP A 91 17.47 -11.69 -9.71
N ASP A 92 18.66 -11.12 -9.82
CA ASP A 92 19.74 -11.63 -10.67
C ASP A 92 20.16 -13.04 -10.24
N GLN A 93 20.34 -13.27 -8.94
CA GLN A 93 20.66 -14.59 -8.39
C GLN A 93 19.57 -15.63 -8.71
N MET A 94 18.31 -15.21 -8.67
CA MET A 94 17.16 -16.05 -9.02
C MET A 94 16.98 -16.21 -10.54
N ARG A 95 17.76 -15.50 -11.36
CA ARG A 95 17.65 -15.47 -12.83
C ARG A 95 16.25 -15.08 -13.33
N ILE A 96 15.57 -14.20 -12.59
CA ILE A 96 14.26 -13.67 -12.97
C ILE A 96 14.33 -12.27 -13.59
N MET A 97 15.51 -11.64 -13.58
CA MET A 97 15.71 -10.33 -14.20
C MET A 97 15.84 -10.47 -15.73
N HIS A 98 15.11 -9.64 -16.48
CA HIS A 98 15.33 -9.52 -17.91
C HIS A 98 16.62 -8.74 -18.19
N PRO A 99 17.46 -9.18 -19.15
CA PRO A 99 18.64 -8.42 -19.54
C PRO A 99 18.22 -7.02 -19.98
N ARG A 100 18.84 -6.00 -19.39
CA ARG A 100 18.67 -4.63 -19.90
C ARG A 100 19.36 -4.55 -21.26
N THR A 101 18.57 -4.41 -22.33
CA THR A 101 19.12 -4.09 -23.65
C THR A 101 19.79 -2.72 -23.54
N SER A 102 21.13 -2.69 -23.65
CA SER A 102 21.87 -1.44 -23.80
C SER A 102 21.46 -0.83 -25.15
N SER A 103 20.85 0.35 -25.13
CA SER A 103 20.74 1.22 -26.30
C SER A 103 21.73 2.36 -26.18
#